data_AF-A0A8S2VKA5-F1
#
_entry.id   AF-A0A8S2VKA5-F1
#
_cell.length_a   1.000
_cell.length_b   1.000
_cell.length_c   1.000
_cell.angle_alpha   90.00
_cell.angle_beta   90.00
_cell.angle_gamma   90.00
#
_symmetry.space_group_name_H-M   'P 1'
#
loop_
_entity.id
_entity.type
_entity.pdbx_description
1 polymer ?
#
loop_
_entity_poly.entity_id
_entity_poly.type
_entity_poly.pdbx_seq_one_letter_code
_entity_poly.pdbx_strand_id
1 'polypeptide(L)'
;MSSRFYDIEPVNKQPAIGEYLICKLVSLEEAVVPVSHIVMDIIKYAASAKLACKAPSENLTCDESAAIYLYTMETECYSKMNKALRLNLMEGVKPWFLYLKLLHTALNKLPCQKLLVWRGITGDVSLNYSKNTKFTWAGVSSASTDISVLHCFLPNNTHCTLFSINSRYGKSVVKHSAMPNECEIILMPGTRLRVKGILHKPSLTIIQLEEENNPKFKSNLAVLPGIKSVTHTEPSSSIKDKMPPDSLKKNAILPAIKMESEKQTAIDNCK
;
A
#
# COMPACT_ATOMS: atom_id res chain seq x y z
N MET A 1 -21.29 1.83 -3.84
CA MET A 1 -20.70 1.33 -2.57
C MET A 1 -19.49 0.49 -2.93
N SER A 2 -18.29 0.99 -2.60
CA SER A 2 -17.01 0.37 -2.95
C SER A 2 -16.91 -1.05 -2.39
N SER A 3 -16.65 -2.07 -3.21
CA SER A 3 -16.64 -3.50 -2.81
C SER A 3 -15.42 -3.92 -1.96
N ARG A 4 -14.75 -2.97 -1.29
CA ARG A 4 -13.53 -3.18 -0.48
C ARG A 4 -13.73 -4.00 0.80
N PHE A 5 -14.96 -4.40 1.12
CA PHE A 5 -15.39 -4.75 2.48
C PHE A 5 -15.13 -6.19 2.97
N TYR A 6 -14.56 -7.09 2.15
CA TYR A 6 -14.46 -8.52 2.52
C TYR A 6 -13.11 -9.18 2.20
N ASP A 7 -12.02 -8.45 2.46
CA ASP A 7 -10.66 -8.97 2.32
C ASP A 7 -10.24 -9.83 3.54
N ILE A 8 -10.98 -10.90 3.81
CA ILE A 8 -10.58 -11.91 4.80
C ILE A 8 -9.68 -12.93 4.10
N GLU A 9 -8.37 -12.81 4.30
CA GLU A 9 -7.39 -13.81 3.87
C GLU A 9 -7.51 -15.04 4.77
N PRO A 10 -7.87 -16.23 4.25
CA PRO A 10 -7.83 -17.44 5.05
C PRO A 10 -6.38 -17.75 5.45
N VAL A 11 -6.15 -17.84 6.75
CA VAL A 11 -4.87 -18.23 7.33
C VAL A 11 -4.60 -19.69 6.92
N ASN A 12 -3.38 -19.96 6.44
CA ASN A 12 -2.84 -21.29 6.09
C ASN A 12 -3.19 -21.90 4.71
N LYS A 13 -3.51 -21.12 3.68
CA LYS A 13 -3.33 -21.60 2.30
C LYS A 13 -2.02 -21.08 1.72
N GLN A 14 -1.06 -21.97 1.49
CA GLN A 14 -0.01 -21.66 0.52
C GLN A 14 -0.71 -21.34 -0.81
N PRO A 15 -0.35 -20.24 -1.51
CA PRO A 15 -0.85 -20.07 -2.87
C PRO A 15 -0.40 -21.31 -3.66
N ALA A 16 -1.36 -22.11 -4.10
CA ALA A 16 -1.07 -23.34 -4.83
C ALA A 16 -0.60 -23.05 -6.26
N ILE A 17 -0.60 -21.78 -6.66
CA ILE A 17 -0.60 -21.39 -8.07
C ILE A 17 0.54 -20.39 -8.31
N GLY A 18 1.74 -20.95 -8.54
CA GLY A 18 2.88 -20.24 -9.12
C GLY A 18 2.96 -20.38 -10.65
N GLU A 19 2.01 -21.07 -11.27
CA GLU A 19 2.01 -21.37 -12.71
C GLU A 19 2.01 -20.12 -13.59
N TYR A 20 1.42 -19.02 -13.11
CA TYR A 20 1.50 -17.75 -13.83
C TYR A 20 2.95 -17.26 -14.03
N LEU A 21 3.91 -17.69 -13.20
CA LEU A 21 5.31 -17.29 -13.31
C LEU A 21 5.99 -17.83 -14.57
N ILE A 22 5.52 -18.96 -15.11
CA ILE A 22 6.04 -19.57 -16.34
C ILE A 22 5.26 -19.13 -17.59
N CYS A 23 4.18 -18.37 -17.43
CA CYS A 23 3.46 -17.80 -18.56
C CYS A 23 4.33 -16.82 -19.34
N LYS A 24 4.06 -16.71 -20.65
CA LYS A 24 4.67 -15.70 -21.53
C LYS A 24 4.34 -14.30 -21.00
N LEU A 25 5.36 -13.44 -20.97
CA LEU A 25 5.15 -12.00 -20.75
C LEU A 25 4.54 -11.39 -22.01
N VAL A 26 3.43 -10.67 -21.85
CA VAL A 26 2.60 -10.11 -22.93
C VAL A 26 2.30 -8.62 -22.66
N SER A 27 1.74 -7.90 -23.63
CA SER A 27 1.32 -6.51 -23.41
C SER A 27 0.14 -6.43 -22.43
N LEU A 28 -0.15 -5.23 -21.91
CA LEU A 28 -1.29 -5.07 -20.99
C LEU A 28 -2.61 -5.40 -21.68
N GLU A 29 -2.79 -5.02 -22.94
CA GLU A 29 -4.00 -5.32 -23.71
C GLU A 29 -4.24 -6.82 -23.84
N GLU A 30 -3.19 -7.58 -24.20
CA GLU A 30 -3.24 -9.04 -24.28
C GLU A 30 -3.49 -9.67 -22.90
N ALA A 31 -2.87 -9.13 -21.85
CA ALA A 31 -2.95 -9.65 -20.50
C ALA A 31 -4.36 -9.61 -19.89
N VAL A 32 -5.17 -8.62 -20.29
CA VAL A 32 -6.53 -8.43 -19.74
C VAL A 32 -7.62 -9.11 -20.57
N VAL A 33 -7.34 -9.59 -21.79
CA VAL A 33 -8.33 -10.29 -22.62
C VAL A 33 -9.02 -11.44 -21.88
N PRO A 34 -8.30 -12.36 -21.18
CA PRO A 34 -8.96 -13.50 -20.54
C PRO A 34 -9.86 -13.12 -19.36
N VAL A 35 -9.71 -11.92 -18.79
CA VAL A 35 -10.53 -11.44 -17.66
C VAL A 35 -11.61 -10.45 -18.09
N SER A 36 -11.76 -10.18 -19.38
CA SER A 36 -12.75 -9.25 -19.93
C SER A 36 -14.21 -9.60 -19.65
N HIS A 37 -14.50 -10.89 -19.45
CA HIS A 37 -15.83 -11.36 -19.03
C HIS A 37 -16.00 -11.34 -17.49
N ILE A 38 -14.93 -11.14 -16.73
CA ILE A 38 -14.91 -11.12 -15.26
C ILE A 38 -15.01 -9.68 -14.74
N VAL A 39 -14.25 -8.77 -15.36
CA VAL A 39 -14.19 -7.35 -15.00
C VAL A 39 -14.75 -6.53 -16.16
N MET A 40 -15.91 -5.92 -15.93
CA MET A 40 -16.53 -5.02 -16.91
C MET A 40 -15.59 -3.86 -17.25
N ASP A 41 -15.54 -3.48 -18.53
CA ASP A 41 -14.72 -2.39 -19.05
C ASP A 41 -13.19 -2.52 -18.84
N ILE A 42 -12.66 -3.69 -18.47
CA ILE A 42 -11.22 -3.87 -18.21
C ILE A 42 -10.33 -3.46 -19.40
N ILE A 43 -10.81 -3.65 -20.62
CA ILE A 43 -10.09 -3.23 -21.84
C ILE A 43 -9.95 -1.70 -21.90
N LYS A 44 -10.99 -0.96 -21.52
CA LYS A 44 -10.97 0.51 -21.47
C LYS A 44 -10.07 1.00 -20.33
N TYR A 45 -10.10 0.33 -19.18
CA TYR A 45 -9.21 0.65 -18.06
C TYR A 45 -7.74 0.39 -18.41
N ALA A 46 -7.44 -0.73 -19.08
CA ALA A 46 -6.10 -1.04 -19.57
C ALA A 46 -5.58 0.03 -20.55
N ALA A 47 -6.42 0.46 -21.51
CA ALA A 47 -6.07 1.55 -22.43
C ALA A 47 -5.79 2.87 -21.67
N SER A 48 -6.62 3.20 -20.68
CA SER A 48 -6.45 4.39 -19.84
C SER A 48 -5.15 4.33 -19.03
N ALA A 49 -4.83 3.17 -18.46
CA ALA A 49 -3.60 2.94 -17.71
C ALA A 49 -2.35 3.13 -18.59
N LYS A 50 -2.37 2.63 -19.84
CA LYS A 50 -1.26 2.85 -20.79
C LYS A 50 -1.09 4.30 -21.19
N LEU A 51 -2.19 5.03 -21.36
CA LEU A 51 -2.13 6.47 -21.65
C LEU A 51 -1.48 7.25 -20.51
N ALA A 52 -1.70 6.85 -19.26
CA ALA A 52 -1.08 7.45 -18.08
C ALA A 52 0.42 7.09 -17.93
N CYS A 53 0.88 5.97 -18.51
CA CYS A 53 2.22 5.41 -18.27
C CYS A 53 3.19 5.54 -19.46
N LYS A 54 3.07 6.57 -20.32
CA LYS A 54 3.85 6.69 -21.56
C LYS A 54 5.38 6.81 -21.39
N ALA A 55 5.86 7.32 -20.25
CA ALA A 55 7.28 7.50 -19.97
C ALA A 55 7.61 7.08 -18.53
N PRO A 56 7.59 5.78 -18.23
CA PRO A 56 7.74 5.29 -16.86
C PRO A 56 9.19 5.36 -16.39
N SER A 57 9.38 5.58 -15.08
CA SER A 57 10.67 5.50 -14.41
C SER A 57 11.03 4.06 -14.00
N GLU A 58 12.16 3.89 -13.29
CA GLU A 58 12.52 2.65 -12.59
C GLU A 58 12.71 1.42 -13.51
N ASN A 59 13.11 1.67 -14.76
CA ASN A 59 13.35 0.65 -15.79
C ASN A 59 12.13 -0.24 -16.09
N LEU A 60 10.93 0.25 -15.80
CA LEU A 60 9.69 -0.38 -16.23
C LEU A 60 9.42 -0.09 -17.71
N THR A 61 8.80 -1.04 -18.39
CA THR A 61 8.15 -0.76 -19.69
C THR A 61 6.82 -0.02 -19.47
N CYS A 62 6.27 0.54 -20.54
CA CYS A 62 4.93 1.13 -20.50
C CYS A 62 3.87 0.12 -20.02
N ASP A 63 3.90 -1.12 -20.52
CA ASP A 63 2.97 -2.17 -20.11
C ASP A 63 3.12 -2.58 -18.64
N GLU A 64 4.36 -2.64 -18.13
CA GLU A 64 4.65 -2.98 -16.74
C GLU A 64 4.16 -1.89 -15.77
N SER A 65 4.45 -0.62 -16.08
CA SER A 65 3.95 0.52 -15.30
C SER A 65 2.43 0.60 -15.37
N ALA A 66 1.84 0.38 -16.55
CA ALA A 66 0.39 0.40 -16.74
C ALA A 66 -0.32 -0.75 -16.01
N ALA A 67 0.33 -1.92 -15.85
CA ALA A 67 -0.21 -3.01 -15.04
C ALA A 67 -0.29 -2.63 -13.55
N ILE A 68 0.74 -1.96 -13.02
CA ILE A 68 0.70 -1.40 -11.67
C ILE A 68 -0.41 -0.35 -11.57
N TYR A 69 -0.45 0.60 -12.51
CA TYR A 69 -1.47 1.64 -12.54
C TYR A 69 -2.88 1.04 -12.52
N LEU A 70 -3.17 0.07 -13.39
CA LEU A 70 -4.45 -0.62 -13.45
C LEU A 70 -4.80 -1.34 -12.14
N TYR A 71 -3.83 -1.97 -11.47
CA TYR A 71 -4.05 -2.62 -10.18
C TYR A 71 -4.51 -1.60 -9.12
N THR A 72 -3.96 -0.39 -9.15
CA THR A 72 -4.24 0.68 -8.17
C THR A 72 -5.44 1.58 -8.53
N MET A 73 -6.04 1.40 -9.71
CA MET A 73 -7.26 2.13 -10.07
C MET A 73 -8.44 1.69 -9.19
N GLU A 74 -9.37 2.60 -8.92
CA GLU A 74 -10.64 2.30 -8.25
C GLU A 74 -11.61 1.50 -9.14
N THR A 75 -11.22 0.26 -9.44
CA THR A 75 -11.98 -0.69 -10.28
C THR A 75 -12.12 -2.02 -9.56
N GLU A 76 -12.92 -2.94 -10.10
CA GLU A 76 -13.02 -4.30 -9.57
C GLU A 76 -11.82 -5.20 -9.93
N CYS A 77 -10.83 -4.69 -10.67
CA CYS A 77 -9.69 -5.49 -11.14
C CYS A 77 -8.93 -6.13 -9.97
N TYR A 78 -8.43 -5.32 -9.04
CA TYR A 78 -7.67 -5.83 -7.89
C TYR A 78 -8.54 -6.70 -6.97
N SER A 79 -9.80 -6.32 -6.73
CA SER A 79 -10.67 -7.03 -5.79
C SER A 79 -11.08 -8.41 -6.32
N LYS A 80 -11.42 -8.54 -7.61
CA LYS A 80 -11.74 -9.82 -8.23
C LYS A 80 -10.51 -10.71 -8.39
N MET A 81 -9.35 -10.15 -8.75
CA MET A 81 -8.09 -10.89 -8.82
C MET A 81 -7.69 -11.46 -7.46
N ASN A 82 -7.67 -10.61 -6.42
CA ASN A 82 -7.28 -11.03 -5.08
C ASN A 82 -8.29 -12.02 -4.47
N LYS A 83 -9.59 -11.88 -4.77
CA LYS A 83 -10.59 -12.89 -4.40
C LYS A 83 -10.27 -14.25 -5.04
N ALA A 84 -9.94 -14.29 -6.33
CA ALA A 84 -9.56 -15.53 -7.00
C ALA A 84 -8.32 -16.18 -6.35
N LEU A 85 -7.28 -15.39 -6.09
CA LEU A 85 -6.05 -15.85 -5.43
C LEU A 85 -6.32 -16.43 -4.03
N ARG A 86 -7.17 -15.78 -3.22
CA ARG A 86 -7.52 -16.25 -1.86
C ARG A 86 -8.34 -17.54 -1.86
N LEU A 87 -9.28 -17.68 -2.81
CA LEU A 87 -10.04 -18.92 -2.96
C LEU A 87 -9.13 -20.08 -3.36
N ASN A 88 -8.06 -19.78 -4.12
CA ASN A 88 -7.03 -20.72 -4.55
C ASN A 88 -7.61 -21.89 -5.37
N LEU A 89 -8.64 -21.59 -6.17
CA LEU A 89 -9.26 -22.52 -7.12
C LEU A 89 -8.69 -22.26 -8.51
N MET A 90 -8.08 -23.28 -9.12
CA MET A 90 -7.38 -23.15 -10.40
C MET A 90 -8.25 -22.50 -11.48
N GLU A 91 -9.51 -22.94 -11.61
CA GLU A 91 -10.47 -22.41 -12.59
C GLU A 91 -10.69 -20.90 -12.44
N GLY A 92 -10.70 -20.40 -11.20
CA GLY A 92 -10.89 -18.98 -10.91
C GLY A 92 -9.64 -18.12 -11.12
N VAL A 93 -8.44 -18.68 -10.89
CA VAL A 93 -7.18 -17.92 -11.00
C VAL A 93 -6.62 -17.96 -12.42
N LYS A 94 -6.83 -19.04 -13.18
CA LYS A 94 -6.27 -19.23 -14.53
C LYS A 94 -6.51 -18.05 -15.49
N PRO A 95 -7.70 -17.42 -15.54
CA PRO A 95 -7.90 -16.22 -16.37
C PRO A 95 -6.95 -15.08 -16.02
N TRP A 96 -6.51 -14.97 -14.77
CA TRP A 96 -5.64 -13.90 -14.31
C TRP A 96 -4.15 -14.13 -14.59
N PHE A 97 -3.74 -15.29 -15.12
CA PHE A 97 -2.31 -15.65 -15.21
C PHE A 97 -1.48 -14.67 -16.03
N LEU A 98 -1.98 -14.21 -17.18
CA LEU A 98 -1.24 -13.26 -18.01
C LEU A 98 -1.09 -11.90 -17.31
N TYR A 99 -2.16 -11.41 -16.68
CA TYR A 99 -2.12 -10.18 -15.90
C TYR A 99 -1.23 -10.30 -14.66
N LEU A 100 -1.34 -11.38 -13.90
CA LEU A 100 -0.47 -11.67 -12.75
C LEU A 100 0.99 -11.78 -13.15
N LYS A 101 1.30 -12.40 -14.29
CA LYS A 101 2.66 -12.47 -14.83
C LYS A 101 3.21 -11.08 -15.10
N LEU A 102 2.44 -10.22 -15.78
CA LEU A 102 2.84 -8.86 -16.10
C LEU A 102 3.04 -8.01 -14.83
N LEU A 103 2.04 -8.01 -13.92
CA LEU A 103 2.10 -7.29 -12.65
C LEU A 103 3.26 -7.75 -11.78
N HIS A 104 3.45 -9.07 -11.62
CA HIS A 104 4.56 -9.63 -10.84
C HIS A 104 5.90 -9.22 -11.44
N THR A 105 6.04 -9.27 -12.77
CA THR A 105 7.28 -8.88 -13.46
C THR A 105 7.60 -7.41 -13.20
N ALA A 106 6.61 -6.53 -13.28
CA ALA A 106 6.75 -5.11 -12.96
C ALA A 106 7.19 -4.90 -11.50
N LEU A 107 6.47 -5.48 -10.54
CA LEU A 107 6.75 -5.34 -9.11
C LEU A 107 8.14 -5.88 -8.71
N ASN A 108 8.63 -6.93 -9.38
CA ASN A 108 9.97 -7.46 -9.14
C ASN A 108 11.10 -6.53 -9.56
N LYS A 109 10.87 -5.63 -10.53
CA LYS A 109 11.87 -4.63 -10.94
C LYS A 109 11.98 -3.50 -9.92
N LEU A 110 10.92 -3.24 -9.15
CA LEU A 110 10.93 -2.24 -8.09
C LEU A 110 11.84 -2.67 -6.92
N PRO A 111 12.49 -1.73 -6.22
CA PRO A 111 13.33 -2.05 -5.07
C PRO A 111 12.50 -2.62 -3.91
N CYS A 112 13.02 -3.64 -3.24
CA CYS A 112 12.50 -4.07 -1.95
C CYS A 112 12.86 -3.05 -0.87
N GLN A 113 11.89 -2.65 -0.06
CA GLN A 113 12.08 -1.77 1.08
C GLN A 113 11.72 -2.50 2.38
N LYS A 114 12.43 -2.16 3.46
CA LYS A 114 12.09 -2.59 4.82
C LYS A 114 11.40 -1.43 5.54
N LEU A 115 10.16 -1.63 5.96
CA LEU A 115 9.33 -0.57 6.50
C LEU A 115 8.16 -1.11 7.31
N LEU A 116 7.64 -0.27 8.20
CA LEU A 116 6.35 -0.48 8.83
C LEU A 116 5.24 0.00 7.89
N VAL A 117 4.29 -0.87 7.57
CA VAL A 117 3.13 -0.54 6.76
C VAL A 117 1.83 -0.88 7.47
N TRP A 118 0.77 -0.21 7.07
CA TRP A 118 -0.54 -0.29 7.67
C TRP A 118 -1.57 -0.72 6.64
N ARG A 119 -2.45 -1.63 7.02
CA ARG A 119 -3.57 -2.07 6.18
C ARG A 119 -4.83 -2.14 7.02
N GLY A 120 -5.85 -1.38 6.63
CA GLY A 120 -7.17 -1.40 7.24
C GLY A 120 -8.13 -2.31 6.46
N ILE A 121 -8.94 -3.07 7.18
CA ILE A 121 -10.11 -3.75 6.63
C ILE A 121 -11.31 -3.56 7.56
N THR A 122 -12.51 -3.63 7.00
CA THR A 122 -13.75 -3.70 7.78
C THR A 122 -13.98 -5.10 8.31
N GLY A 123 -14.56 -5.20 9.51
CA GLY A 123 -14.83 -6.45 10.21
C GLY A 123 -13.75 -6.82 11.22
N ASP A 124 -14.12 -7.67 12.17
CA ASP A 124 -13.19 -8.34 13.08
C ASP A 124 -12.75 -9.66 12.47
N VAL A 125 -11.45 -9.77 12.16
CA VAL A 125 -10.85 -11.03 11.68
C VAL A 125 -9.95 -11.69 12.72
N SER A 126 -9.93 -11.18 13.95
CA SER A 126 -9.00 -11.60 15.01
C SER A 126 -9.05 -13.10 15.29
N LEU A 127 -10.21 -13.74 15.14
CA LEU A 127 -10.38 -15.19 15.32
C LEU A 127 -9.52 -16.02 14.35
N ASN A 128 -9.12 -15.46 13.21
CA ASN A 128 -8.26 -16.14 12.25
C ASN A 128 -6.78 -16.06 12.64
N TYR A 129 -6.41 -15.18 13.58
CA TYR A 129 -5.03 -14.91 13.95
C TYR A 129 -4.76 -15.36 15.38
N SER A 130 -3.57 -15.91 15.61
CA SER A 130 -3.15 -16.31 16.94
C SER A 130 -1.68 -15.96 17.11
N LYS A 131 -1.30 -15.47 18.30
CA LYS A 131 0.06 -15.01 18.55
C LYS A 131 1.08 -16.10 18.21
N ASN A 132 2.19 -15.70 17.57
CA ASN A 132 3.28 -16.56 17.09
C ASN A 132 2.91 -17.54 15.97
N THR A 133 1.68 -17.56 15.46
CA THR A 133 1.36 -18.38 14.28
C THR A 133 1.98 -17.78 13.03
N LYS A 134 2.37 -18.67 12.11
CA LYS A 134 2.88 -18.33 10.79
C LYS A 134 1.83 -18.69 9.75
N PHE A 135 1.67 -17.84 8.76
CA PHE A 135 0.73 -18.05 7.67
C PHE A 135 1.23 -17.35 6.40
N THR A 136 0.47 -17.50 5.32
CA THR A 136 0.78 -16.90 4.02
C THR A 136 -0.43 -16.14 3.53
N TRP A 137 -0.23 -14.89 3.11
CA TRP A 137 -1.23 -14.18 2.32
C TRP A 137 -1.08 -14.56 0.85
N ALA A 138 -2.15 -15.08 0.26
CA ALA A 138 -2.13 -15.62 -1.10
C ALA A 138 -2.26 -14.53 -2.15
N GLY A 139 -3.04 -13.49 -1.86
CA GLY A 139 -3.30 -12.36 -2.75
C GLY A 139 -2.13 -11.37 -2.84
N VAL A 140 -2.21 -10.48 -3.82
CA VAL A 140 -1.45 -9.22 -3.77
C VAL A 140 -2.05 -8.39 -2.63
N SER A 141 -1.23 -7.95 -1.68
CA SER A 141 -1.73 -7.14 -0.56
C SER A 141 -1.25 -5.71 -0.69
N SER A 142 -2.20 -4.79 -0.65
CA SER A 142 -1.93 -3.35 -0.62
C SER A 142 -1.94 -2.84 0.82
N ALA A 143 -0.96 -2.00 1.16
CA ALA A 143 -0.81 -1.36 2.46
C ALA A 143 -0.26 0.06 2.24
N SER A 144 -0.26 0.90 3.26
CA SER A 144 0.30 2.24 3.20
C SER A 144 1.42 2.44 4.23
N THR A 145 2.38 3.30 3.90
CA THR A 145 3.31 3.87 4.89
C THR A 145 2.66 4.95 5.75
N ASP A 146 1.60 5.57 5.25
CA ASP A 146 0.90 6.65 5.92
C ASP A 146 -0.36 6.10 6.61
N ILE A 147 -0.41 6.19 7.94
CA ILE A 147 -1.59 5.73 8.68
C ILE A 147 -2.80 6.65 8.44
N SER A 148 -2.59 7.91 8.06
CA SER A 148 -3.67 8.88 7.87
C SER A 148 -4.56 8.54 6.66
N VAL A 149 -4.02 7.86 5.64
CA VAL A 149 -4.82 7.45 4.48
C VAL A 149 -5.80 6.32 4.83
N LEU A 150 -5.63 5.67 5.98
CA LEU A 150 -6.49 4.58 6.43
C LEU A 150 -7.85 5.01 6.98
N HIS A 151 -8.10 6.31 7.18
CA HIS A 151 -9.41 6.79 7.62
C HIS A 151 -10.54 6.33 6.69
N CYS A 152 -10.30 6.27 5.38
CA CYS A 152 -11.26 5.77 4.39
C CYS A 152 -11.52 4.26 4.49
N PHE A 153 -10.64 3.51 5.16
CA PHE A 153 -10.68 2.05 5.31
C PHE A 153 -11.12 1.59 6.71
N LEU A 154 -11.27 2.54 7.64
CA LEU A 154 -11.69 2.31 9.03
C LEU A 154 -12.95 3.15 9.32
N PRO A 155 -14.09 2.86 8.66
CA PRO A 155 -15.29 3.66 8.81
C PRO A 155 -15.81 3.65 10.25
N ASN A 156 -16.22 4.83 10.71
CA ASN A 156 -16.85 5.01 12.01
C ASN A 156 -18.09 4.10 12.15
N ASN A 157 -18.35 3.62 13.37
CA ASN A 157 -19.49 2.78 13.73
C ASN A 157 -19.47 1.35 13.19
N THR A 158 -18.36 0.88 12.63
CA THR A 158 -18.16 -0.54 12.32
C THR A 158 -16.90 -1.05 12.99
N HIS A 159 -16.91 -2.29 13.49
CA HIS A 159 -15.69 -2.90 13.98
C HIS A 159 -14.74 -3.09 12.80
N CYS A 160 -13.50 -2.66 12.93
CA CYS A 160 -12.49 -2.78 11.89
C CYS A 160 -11.26 -3.52 12.40
N THR A 161 -10.47 -4.06 11.49
CA THR A 161 -9.15 -4.62 11.79
C THR A 161 -8.08 -3.78 11.13
N LEU A 162 -7.11 -3.32 11.92
CA LEU A 162 -5.89 -2.66 11.47
C LEU A 162 -4.71 -3.62 11.58
N PHE A 163 -4.08 -3.91 10.46
CA PHE A 163 -2.81 -4.62 10.42
C PHE A 163 -1.66 -3.63 10.51
N SER A 164 -0.73 -3.91 11.42
CA SER A 164 0.56 -3.23 11.54
C SER A 164 1.64 -4.23 11.12
N ILE A 165 2.28 -4.01 9.97
CA ILE A 165 3.10 -5.03 9.31
C ILE A 165 4.53 -4.53 9.19
N ASN A 166 5.45 -5.18 9.88
CA ASN A 166 6.88 -4.98 9.65
C ASN A 166 7.29 -5.73 8.37
N SER A 167 7.25 -5.04 7.23
CA SER A 167 7.57 -5.59 5.92
C SER A 167 9.07 -5.56 5.65
N ARG A 168 9.56 -6.62 4.99
CA ARG A 168 10.93 -6.79 4.53
C ARG A 168 11.12 -6.59 3.04
N TYR A 169 10.07 -6.89 2.27
CA TYR A 169 10.12 -6.96 0.81
C TYR A 169 9.05 -6.09 0.13
N GLY A 170 8.46 -5.15 0.87
CA GLY A 170 7.45 -4.24 0.34
C GLY A 170 7.96 -3.44 -0.86
N LYS A 171 7.10 -3.28 -1.86
CA LYS A 171 7.37 -2.57 -3.10
C LYS A 171 6.57 -1.27 -3.12
N SER A 172 7.23 -0.13 -3.05
CA SER A 172 6.56 1.16 -3.22
C SER A 172 6.11 1.32 -4.67
N VAL A 173 4.80 1.53 -4.87
CA VAL A 173 4.21 1.74 -6.20
C VAL A 173 3.77 3.18 -6.47
N VAL A 174 4.05 4.10 -5.55
CA VAL A 174 3.61 5.51 -5.60
C VAL A 174 3.82 6.18 -6.96
N LYS A 175 4.98 5.99 -7.61
CA LYS A 175 5.31 6.59 -8.92
C LYS A 175 4.52 6.01 -10.11
N HIS A 176 3.90 4.86 -9.91
CA HIS A 176 3.22 4.07 -10.93
C HIS A 176 1.75 3.82 -10.57
N SER A 177 1.25 4.42 -9.48
CA SER A 177 -0.10 4.25 -8.97
C SER A 177 -1.05 5.29 -9.55
N ALA A 178 -2.32 4.92 -9.72
CA ALA A 178 -3.43 5.82 -10.01
C ALA A 178 -3.77 6.70 -8.79
N MET A 179 -3.38 6.28 -7.58
CA MET A 179 -3.65 6.94 -6.31
C MET A 179 -2.34 7.20 -5.54
N PRO A 180 -1.44 8.05 -6.05
CA PRO A 180 -0.11 8.26 -5.44
C PRO A 180 -0.17 8.77 -3.99
N ASN A 181 -1.24 9.48 -3.63
CA ASN A 181 -1.45 10.01 -2.28
C ASN A 181 -1.70 8.92 -1.22
N GLU A 182 -2.03 7.69 -1.63
CA GLU A 182 -2.19 6.57 -0.70
C GLU A 182 -0.85 6.03 -0.17
N CYS A 183 0.30 6.55 -0.65
CA CYS A 183 1.64 6.12 -0.24
C CYS A 183 1.79 4.59 -0.26
N GLU A 184 1.25 3.99 -1.32
CA GLU A 184 0.95 2.57 -1.42
C GLU A 184 2.21 1.70 -1.53
N ILE A 185 2.20 0.63 -0.73
CA ILE A 185 3.20 -0.41 -0.66
C ILE A 185 2.53 -1.75 -0.95
N ILE A 186 3.04 -2.45 -1.96
CA ILE A 186 2.58 -3.78 -2.33
C ILE A 186 3.42 -4.84 -1.63
N LEU A 187 2.75 -5.78 -0.97
CA LEU A 187 3.30 -7.07 -0.57
C LEU A 187 2.94 -8.11 -1.63
N MET A 188 3.93 -8.88 -2.07
CA MET A 188 3.79 -9.83 -3.18
C MET A 188 2.82 -10.97 -2.84
N PRO A 189 2.19 -11.60 -3.85
CA PRO A 189 1.47 -12.87 -3.65
C PRO A 189 2.36 -13.90 -2.97
N GLY A 190 1.82 -14.57 -1.94
CA GLY A 190 2.58 -15.55 -1.17
C GLY A 190 3.46 -14.97 -0.07
N THR A 191 3.19 -13.73 0.37
CA THR A 191 3.90 -13.10 1.49
C THR A 191 3.69 -13.91 2.77
N ARG A 192 4.79 -14.36 3.38
CA ARG A 192 4.77 -15.16 4.62
C ARG A 192 4.88 -14.24 5.83
N LEU A 193 3.96 -14.40 6.77
CA LEU A 193 3.80 -13.49 7.91
C LEU A 193 3.76 -14.29 9.20
N ARG A 194 4.21 -13.66 10.30
CA ARG A 194 4.07 -14.15 11.67
C ARG A 194 3.28 -13.15 12.50
N VAL A 195 2.31 -13.62 13.28
CA VAL A 195 1.61 -12.78 14.27
C VAL A 195 2.53 -12.49 15.46
N LYS A 196 2.73 -11.21 15.78
CA LYS A 196 3.53 -10.76 16.92
C LYS A 196 2.68 -10.37 18.12
N GLY A 197 1.51 -9.81 17.86
CA GLY A 197 0.60 -9.34 18.90
C GLY A 197 -0.79 -9.08 18.33
N ILE A 198 -1.79 -9.15 19.21
CA ILE A 198 -3.17 -8.80 18.91
C ILE A 198 -3.66 -7.93 20.06
N LEU A 199 -4.28 -6.80 19.74
CA LEU A 199 -4.95 -5.92 20.69
C LEU A 199 -6.41 -5.79 20.28
N HIS A 200 -7.31 -6.16 21.19
CA HIS A 200 -8.75 -6.00 21.01
C HIS A 200 -9.23 -4.72 21.69
N LYS A 201 -9.99 -3.91 20.96
CA LYS A 201 -10.79 -2.78 21.46
C LYS A 201 -12.22 -2.90 20.92
N PRO A 202 -13.21 -2.24 21.56
CA PRO A 202 -14.62 -2.40 21.19
C PRO A 202 -14.92 -2.23 19.69
N SER A 203 -14.31 -1.24 19.03
CA SER A 203 -14.52 -0.92 17.61
C SER A 203 -13.30 -1.18 16.73
N LEU A 204 -12.20 -1.69 17.29
CA LEU A 204 -10.94 -1.83 16.56
C LEU A 204 -10.14 -3.01 17.09
N THR A 205 -9.76 -3.91 16.19
CA THR A 205 -8.72 -4.90 16.44
C THR A 205 -7.43 -4.44 15.77
N ILE A 206 -6.32 -4.49 16.49
CA ILE A 206 -4.99 -4.27 15.92
C ILE A 206 -4.23 -5.59 15.90
N ILE A 207 -3.74 -6.00 14.73
CA ILE A 207 -2.94 -7.22 14.55
C ILE A 207 -1.54 -6.81 14.09
N GLN A 208 -0.54 -7.10 14.90
CA GLN A 208 0.86 -6.87 14.57
C GLN A 208 1.44 -8.09 13.85
N LEU A 209 2.00 -7.86 12.67
CA LEU A 209 2.56 -8.87 11.79
C LEU A 209 4.04 -8.56 11.51
N GLU A 210 4.82 -9.61 11.33
CA GLU A 210 6.21 -9.55 10.89
C GLU A 210 6.37 -10.39 9.63
N GLU A 211 6.89 -9.79 8.55
CA GLU A 211 7.22 -10.52 7.34
C GLU A 211 8.41 -11.44 7.56
N GLU A 212 8.21 -12.72 7.26
CA GLU A 212 9.23 -13.74 7.40
C GLU A 212 10.35 -13.52 6.39
N ASN A 213 11.58 -13.80 6.81
CA ASN A 213 12.68 -13.86 5.87
C ASN A 213 12.46 -15.05 4.91
N ASN A 214 12.29 -14.77 3.62
CA ASN A 214 12.21 -15.79 2.60
C ASN A 214 13.41 -15.66 1.65
N PRO A 215 14.41 -16.56 1.72
CA PRO A 215 15.61 -16.46 0.91
C PRO A 215 15.36 -16.59 -0.60
N LYS A 216 14.15 -17.02 -1.03
CA LYS A 216 13.76 -17.06 -2.45
C LYS A 216 13.45 -15.68 -3.06
N PHE A 217 13.19 -14.65 -2.24
CA PHE A 217 12.91 -13.27 -2.69
C PHE A 217 14.13 -12.33 -2.57
N LYS A 218 15.35 -12.88 -2.57
CA LYS A 218 16.62 -12.14 -2.48
C LYS A 218 16.95 -11.25 -3.70
N SER A 219 15.98 -10.78 -4.48
CA SER A 219 16.23 -9.80 -5.54
C SER A 219 16.02 -8.37 -5.02
N ASN A 220 17.13 -7.62 -5.00
CA ASN A 220 17.22 -6.16 -4.90
C ASN A 220 16.63 -5.52 -3.63
N LEU A 221 17.22 -5.82 -2.45
CA LEU A 221 17.12 -4.91 -1.31
C LEU A 221 17.86 -3.60 -1.67
N ALA A 222 17.11 -2.53 -1.93
CA ALA A 222 17.71 -1.20 -1.92
C ALA A 222 17.74 -0.73 -0.47
N VAL A 223 18.94 -0.55 0.08
CA VAL A 223 19.10 0.16 1.36
C VAL A 223 18.89 1.64 1.07
N LEU A 224 17.76 2.20 1.49
CA LEU A 224 17.61 3.65 1.54
C LEU A 224 18.56 4.21 2.61
N PRO A 225 19.39 5.22 2.30
CA PRO A 225 20.24 5.82 3.30
C PRO A 225 19.41 6.65 4.31
N GLY A 226 19.45 6.22 5.57
CA GLY A 226 19.46 7.09 6.74
C GLY A 226 18.13 7.69 7.22
N ILE A 227 17.34 6.92 7.97
CA ILE A 227 16.62 7.49 9.12
C ILE A 227 17.53 7.26 10.34
N LYS A 228 18.28 8.29 10.74
CA LYS A 228 18.95 8.28 12.03
C LYS A 228 17.86 8.32 13.10
N SER A 229 17.80 7.29 13.93
CA SER A 229 17.04 7.31 15.17
C SER A 229 17.49 8.53 15.98
N VAL A 230 16.59 9.48 16.21
CA VAL A 230 16.79 10.54 17.20
C VAL A 230 16.80 9.85 18.56
N THR A 231 17.99 9.59 19.09
CA THR A 231 18.17 9.32 20.51
C THR A 231 17.92 10.64 21.24
N HIS A 232 16.80 10.74 21.96
CA HIS A 232 16.64 11.78 22.97
C HIS A 232 17.65 11.53 24.10
N THR A 233 18.76 12.24 24.06
CA THR A 233 19.56 12.52 25.25
C THR A 233 18.93 13.72 25.94
N GLU A 234 18.38 13.52 27.14
CA GLU A 234 17.99 14.60 28.03
C GLU A 234 19.23 15.47 28.38
N PRO A 235 19.14 16.80 28.36
CA PRO A 235 20.14 17.64 29.00
C PRO A 235 19.77 17.81 30.47
N SER A 236 20.66 17.32 31.34
CA SER A 236 20.71 17.68 32.75
C SER A 236 21.00 19.18 32.93
N SER A 237 20.52 19.68 34.07
CA SER A 237 20.44 21.07 34.50
C SER A 237 21.79 21.72 34.86
N SER A 238 21.75 23.07 34.98
CA SER A 238 22.75 24.04 35.49
C SER A 238 23.86 24.41 34.49
N ILE A 239 24.01 25.70 34.11
CA ILE A 239 24.61 26.78 34.93
C ILE A 239 24.07 28.16 34.48
N LYS A 240 23.94 29.06 35.47
CA LYS A 240 23.54 30.46 35.37
C LYS A 240 24.67 31.37 34.87
N ASP A 241 24.25 32.54 34.37
CA ASP A 241 24.86 33.87 34.52
C ASP A 241 25.31 34.64 33.25
N LYS A 242 24.79 35.89 33.20
CA LYS A 242 25.29 37.14 32.58
C LYS A 242 24.79 37.57 31.19
N MET A 243 23.75 38.42 31.24
CA MET A 243 23.58 39.66 30.46
C MET A 243 24.45 40.79 31.10
N PRO A 244 24.63 42.05 30.60
CA PRO A 244 23.96 42.79 29.49
C PRO A 244 24.97 43.69 28.69
N PRO A 245 24.68 44.87 28.07
CA PRO A 245 23.42 45.55 27.70
C PRO A 245 23.32 46.17 26.26
N ASP A 246 22.08 46.56 25.94
CA ASP A 246 21.52 47.52 24.97
C ASP A 246 22.39 48.40 24.04
N SER A 247 21.88 48.56 22.80
CA SER A 247 21.71 49.89 22.20
C SER A 247 20.58 49.94 21.16
N LEU A 248 19.52 50.69 21.50
CA LEU A 248 18.39 51.12 20.65
C LEU A 248 18.77 52.20 19.63
N LYS A 249 18.13 52.17 18.44
CA LYS A 249 17.45 53.30 17.72
C LYS A 249 17.11 52.84 16.29
N LYS A 250 15.83 52.60 15.94
CA LYS A 250 14.73 53.52 15.55
C LYS A 250 14.75 53.95 14.05
N ASN A 251 13.60 53.67 13.40
CA ASN A 251 12.92 54.34 12.28
C ASN A 251 12.61 53.37 11.12
N ALA A 252 11.46 53.35 10.43
CA ALA A 252 10.12 53.92 10.62
C ALA A 252 9.23 53.38 9.48
N ILE A 253 8.00 52.96 9.83
CA ILE A 253 6.71 53.23 9.14
C ILE A 253 6.39 52.60 7.75
N LEU A 254 5.23 51.93 7.79
CA LEU A 254 4.34 51.22 6.83
C LEU A 254 3.70 52.14 5.73
N PRO A 255 2.84 51.69 4.76
CA PRO A 255 1.69 50.75 4.89
C PRO A 255 1.58 49.66 3.78
N ALA A 256 1.12 48.44 4.08
CA ALA A 256 -0.26 47.95 4.20
C ALA A 256 -1.16 48.16 2.95
N ILE A 257 -1.42 47.07 2.22
CA ILE A 257 -2.67 46.87 1.47
C ILE A 257 -3.32 45.58 1.97
N LYS A 258 -4.58 45.74 2.35
CA LYS A 258 -5.49 44.78 2.98
C LYS A 258 -6.44 44.29 1.89
N MET A 259 -6.67 42.98 1.79
CA MET A 259 -7.93 42.43 1.28
C MET A 259 -8.31 41.22 2.14
N GLU A 260 -9.28 41.44 3.01
CA GLU A 260 -10.15 40.41 3.58
C GLU A 260 -11.40 40.33 2.72
N SER A 261 -11.80 39.12 2.33
CA SER A 261 -13.17 38.60 2.43
C SER A 261 -13.08 37.09 2.12
N GLU A 262 -13.20 36.22 3.10
CA GLU A 262 -14.40 35.72 3.77
C GLU A 262 -14.62 34.24 3.42
N LYS A 263 -15.01 33.51 4.46
CA LYS A 263 -15.13 32.05 4.55
C LYS A 263 -16.17 31.50 3.58
N GLN A 264 -15.90 30.32 3.03
CA GLN A 264 -16.96 29.31 2.93
C GLN A 264 -16.41 27.90 3.17
N THR A 265 -16.95 27.30 4.22
CA THR A 265 -16.87 25.92 4.63
C THR A 265 -17.49 25.00 3.57
N ALA A 266 -16.77 23.97 3.11
CA ALA A 266 -17.34 22.68 2.68
C ALA A 266 -16.19 21.69 2.45
N ILE A 267 -16.00 20.81 3.42
CA ILE A 267 -15.37 19.50 3.24
C ILE A 267 -16.38 18.69 2.44
N ASP A 268 -16.04 18.26 1.22
CA ASP A 268 -16.83 17.24 0.53
C ASP A 268 -16.00 16.40 -0.45
N ASN A 269 -15.95 15.11 -0.09
CA ASN A 269 -16.06 13.93 -0.93
C ASN A 269 -14.91 13.58 -1.90
N CYS A 270 -14.12 12.62 -1.39
CA CYS A 270 -13.42 11.58 -2.14
C CYS A 270 -14.15 11.22 -3.46
N LYS A 271 -13.46 11.46 -4.56
CA LYS A 271 -13.70 10.91 -5.89
C LYS A 271 -12.47 10.11 -6.30
#